data_AF-Q0ABP5-F1
#
_entry.id   AF-Q0ABP5-F1
#
_cell.length_a   1.000
_cell.length_b   1.000
_cell.length_c   1.000
_cell.angle_alpha   90.00
_cell.angle_beta   90.00
_cell.angle_gamma   90.00
#
_symmetry.space_group_name_H-M   'P 1'
#
loop_
_entity.id
_entity.type
_entity.pdbx_description
1 polymer ?
#
loop_
_entity_poly.entity_id
_entity_poly.type
_entity_poly.pdbx_seq_one_letter_code
_entity_poly.pdbx_strand_id
1 'polypeptide(L)'
;MDQKRLPQLIEELYRVVGELEAMFPGRHFTPDGHLVGSLGECLAAHHYGLELLTASSPGVDAIKGELKVEIKATQGQRVALRSGPEHLLVLKLNKRGGFSEVYNGPGRPVWKELERKPRPSNGQYQVSQVPHFRSKTQGVVGRKCLKRLICAARTSQAAVVSRESYTGY
;
A
#
# COMPACT_ATOMS: atom_id res chain seq x y z
N MET A 1 1.93 -19.69 -2.26
CA MET A 1 2.29 -18.61 -1.30
C MET A 1 1.80 -19.03 0.08
N ASP A 2 2.65 -19.00 1.11
CA ASP A 2 2.24 -19.23 2.49
C ASP A 2 1.49 -17.99 3.02
N GLN A 3 0.19 -18.15 3.22
CA GLN A 3 -0.73 -17.07 3.59
C GLN A 3 -0.48 -16.53 4.99
N LYS A 4 0.10 -17.31 5.91
CA LYS A 4 0.36 -16.86 7.28
C LYS A 4 1.77 -16.31 7.43
N ARG A 5 2.73 -16.84 6.67
CA ARG A 5 4.14 -16.46 6.79
C ARG A 5 4.46 -15.09 6.19
N LEU A 6 3.80 -14.71 5.09
CA LEU A 6 4.08 -13.42 4.44
C LEU A 6 3.81 -12.21 5.38
N PRO A 7 2.62 -12.07 6.01
CA PRO A 7 2.39 -10.98 6.96
C PRO A 7 3.39 -10.96 8.11
N GLN A 8 3.76 -12.13 8.65
CA GLN A 8 4.72 -12.26 9.75
C GLN A 8 6.13 -11.76 9.36
N LEU A 9 6.59 -12.12 8.15
CA LEU A 9 7.90 -11.67 7.65
C LEU A 9 7.94 -10.16 7.45
N ILE A 10 6.82 -9.56 7.02
CA ILE A 10 6.72 -8.11 6.84
C ILE A 10 6.70 -7.40 8.20
N GLU A 11 5.92 -7.89 9.17
CA GLU A 11 5.94 -7.39 10.54
C GLU A 11 7.35 -7.48 11.16
N GLU A 12 8.03 -8.61 10.97
CA GLU A 12 9.40 -8.83 11.44
C GLU A 12 10.40 -7.88 10.79
N LEU A 13 10.34 -7.68 9.46
CA LEU A 13 11.19 -6.72 8.77
C LEU A 13 11.05 -5.31 9.36
N TYR A 14 9.81 -4.84 9.53
CA TYR A 14 9.59 -3.50 10.08
C TYR A 14 9.93 -3.38 11.56
N ARG A 15 9.81 -4.48 12.33
CA ARG A 15 10.31 -4.55 13.71
C ARG A 15 11.82 -4.37 13.76
N VAL A 16 12.57 -5.12 12.93
CA VAL A 16 14.03 -5.01 12.83
C VAL A 16 14.46 -3.59 12.40
N VAL A 17 13.77 -2.99 11.42
CA VAL A 17 13.99 -1.59 11.05
C VAL A 17 13.82 -0.66 12.25
N GLY A 18 12.77 -0.84 13.05
CA GLY A 18 12.54 -0.05 14.26
C GLY A 18 13.61 -0.23 15.34
N GLU A 19 14.09 -1.46 15.54
CA GLU A 19 15.18 -1.77 16.48
C GLU A 19 16.49 -1.10 16.04
N LEU A 20 16.82 -1.11 14.75
CA LEU A 20 17.98 -0.41 14.20
C LEU A 20 17.87 1.11 14.36
N GLU A 21 16.71 1.71 14.08
CA GLU A 21 16.47 3.14 14.32
C GLU A 21 16.59 3.52 15.81
N ALA A 22 16.22 2.61 16.73
CA ALA A 22 16.37 2.83 18.17
C ALA A 22 17.83 2.75 18.63
N MET A 23 18.65 1.87 18.04
CA MET A 23 20.09 1.77 18.33
C MET A 23 20.89 2.98 17.84
N PHE A 24 20.44 3.64 16.77
CA PHE A 24 21.11 4.80 16.19
C PHE A 24 20.15 6.00 16.10
N PRO A 25 19.85 6.68 17.22
CA PRO A 25 18.94 7.83 17.23
C PRO A 25 19.33 8.89 16.19
N GLY A 26 18.37 9.31 15.37
CA GLY A 26 18.58 10.28 14.29
C GLY A 26 19.06 9.68 12.96
N ARG A 27 19.33 8.36 12.90
CA ARG A 27 19.54 7.64 11.63
C ARG A 27 18.26 6.91 11.22
N HIS A 28 17.91 7.05 9.95
CA HIS A 28 16.74 6.39 9.36
C HIS A 28 17.16 5.12 8.64
N PHE A 29 16.49 4.01 8.94
CA PHE A 29 16.66 2.71 8.28
C PHE A 29 15.45 2.41 7.38
N THR A 30 14.98 3.43 6.66
CA THR A 30 13.77 3.32 5.84
C THR A 30 14.01 2.37 4.67
N PRO A 31 13.19 1.32 4.48
CA PRO A 31 13.23 0.48 3.29
C PRO A 31 13.18 1.31 2.02
N ASP A 32 14.01 0.96 1.04
CA ASP A 32 14.02 1.70 -0.23
C ASP A 32 12.71 1.50 -1.01
N GLY A 33 12.52 2.33 -2.03
CA GLY A 33 11.31 2.29 -2.86
C GLY A 33 11.16 0.97 -3.64
N HIS A 34 12.25 0.26 -3.91
CA HIS A 34 12.21 -1.01 -4.63
C HIS A 34 11.64 -2.11 -3.73
N LEU A 35 12.21 -2.27 -2.54
CA LEU A 35 11.74 -3.21 -1.54
C LEU A 35 10.29 -2.93 -1.15
N VAL A 36 9.92 -1.66 -0.92
CA VAL A 36 8.53 -1.26 -0.66
C VAL A 36 7.60 -1.65 -1.81
N GLY A 37 8.06 -1.50 -3.06
CA GLY A 37 7.33 -1.94 -4.26
C GLY A 37 7.06 -3.45 -4.25
N SER A 38 8.11 -4.26 -4.10
CA SER A 38 8.00 -5.72 -4.08
C SER A 38 7.11 -6.24 -2.94
N LEU A 39 7.22 -5.62 -1.75
CA LEU A 39 6.33 -5.94 -0.62
C LEU A 39 4.87 -5.60 -0.95
N GLY A 40 4.64 -4.46 -1.59
CA GLY A 40 3.33 -4.02 -2.06
C GLY A 40 2.67 -5.00 -3.02
N GLU A 41 3.41 -5.45 -4.04
CA GLU A 41 2.93 -6.45 -5.01
C GLU A 41 2.58 -7.77 -4.32
N CYS A 42 3.45 -8.27 -3.45
CA CYS A 42 3.21 -9.49 -2.68
C CYS A 42 1.97 -9.36 -1.79
N LEU A 43 1.82 -8.24 -1.07
CA LEU A 43 0.66 -7.96 -0.21
C LEU A 43 -0.63 -7.84 -1.02
N ALA A 44 -0.59 -7.19 -2.19
CA ALA A 44 -1.74 -7.06 -3.06
C ALA A 44 -2.18 -8.42 -3.61
N ALA A 45 -1.24 -9.23 -4.11
CA ALA A 45 -1.52 -10.59 -4.56
C ALA A 45 -2.13 -11.44 -3.44
N HIS A 46 -1.55 -11.35 -2.24
CA HIS A 46 -2.02 -12.06 -1.06
C HIS A 46 -3.44 -11.64 -0.65
N HIS A 47 -3.69 -10.34 -0.49
CA HIS A 47 -4.94 -9.83 0.07
C HIS A 47 -6.10 -9.86 -0.92
N TYR A 48 -5.82 -9.58 -2.19
CA TYR A 48 -6.86 -9.45 -3.22
C TYR A 48 -7.00 -10.68 -4.12
N GLY A 49 -6.14 -11.69 -3.93
CA GLY A 49 -6.07 -12.88 -4.78
C GLY A 49 -5.73 -12.53 -6.22
N LEU A 50 -4.64 -11.77 -6.41
CA LEU A 50 -4.11 -11.44 -7.74
C LEU A 50 -3.05 -12.46 -8.15
N GLU A 51 -2.96 -12.71 -9.45
CA GLU A 51 -1.88 -13.48 -10.06
C GLU A 51 -0.80 -12.50 -10.51
N LEU A 52 0.37 -12.53 -9.86
CA LEU A 52 1.50 -11.66 -10.24
C LEU A 52 2.04 -12.06 -11.62
N LEU A 53 2.26 -11.07 -12.47
CA LEU A 53 2.97 -11.27 -13.72
C LEU A 53 4.48 -11.34 -13.46
N THR A 54 5.22 -11.85 -14.44
CA THR A 54 6.69 -11.82 -14.38
C THR A 54 7.16 -10.38 -14.21
N ALA A 55 8.08 -10.18 -13.25
CA ALA A 55 8.67 -8.88 -12.98
C ALA A 55 9.21 -8.23 -14.27
N SER A 56 9.06 -6.91 -14.37
CA SER A 56 9.46 -6.08 -15.53
C SER A 56 8.48 -6.05 -16.72
N SER A 57 7.23 -6.50 -16.55
CA SER A 57 6.16 -6.21 -17.51
C SER A 57 5.78 -4.72 -17.45
N PRO A 58 5.92 -3.92 -18.52
CA PRO A 58 5.63 -2.49 -18.44
C PRO A 58 4.16 -2.21 -18.11
N GLY A 59 3.89 -1.60 -16.95
CA GLY A 59 2.59 -1.03 -16.59
C GLY A 59 1.51 -2.04 -16.17
N VAL A 60 1.86 -3.30 -15.96
CA VAL A 60 0.96 -4.32 -15.41
C VAL A 60 1.76 -5.23 -14.48
N ASP A 61 1.37 -5.25 -13.21
CA ASP A 61 2.07 -6.00 -12.17
C ASP A 61 1.34 -7.32 -11.84
N ALA A 62 0.02 -7.35 -12.02
CA ALA A 62 -0.79 -8.52 -11.75
C ALA A 62 -2.06 -8.59 -12.61
N ILE A 63 -2.71 -9.76 -12.61
CA ILE A 63 -4.01 -9.99 -13.24
C ILE A 63 -5.03 -10.59 -12.26
N LYS A 64 -6.31 -10.39 -12.55
CA LYS A 64 -7.43 -11.10 -11.92
C LYS A 64 -8.46 -11.50 -12.97
N GLY A 65 -8.32 -12.71 -13.49
CA GLY A 65 -8.97 -13.08 -14.75
C GLY A 65 -8.43 -12.20 -15.88
N GLU A 66 -9.31 -11.51 -16.60
CA GLU A 66 -8.93 -10.60 -17.70
C GLU A 66 -8.50 -9.21 -17.23
N LEU A 67 -8.76 -8.84 -15.97
CA LEU A 67 -8.47 -7.51 -15.45
C LEU A 67 -6.97 -7.35 -15.21
N LYS A 68 -6.34 -6.38 -15.89
CA LYS A 68 -4.95 -5.98 -15.67
C LYS A 68 -4.83 -4.94 -14.57
N VAL A 69 -3.96 -5.21 -13.59
CA VAL A 69 -3.77 -4.38 -12.41
C VAL A 69 -2.33 -3.86 -12.36
N GLU A 70 -2.18 -2.54 -12.29
CA GLU A 70 -0.92 -1.90 -11.88
C GLU A 70 -0.98 -1.63 -10.37
N ILE A 71 0.02 -2.10 -9.65
CA ILE A 71 0.16 -2.02 -8.21
C ILE A 71 1.20 -0.95 -7.90
N LYS A 72 0.86 -0.05 -6.98
CA LYS A 72 1.81 0.91 -6.44
C LYS A 72 1.79 0.87 -4.92
N ALA A 73 2.94 0.68 -4.33
CA ALA A 73 3.13 0.78 -2.89
C ALA A 73 3.99 1.98 -2.53
N THR A 74 3.69 2.57 -1.37
CA THR A 74 4.47 3.68 -0.83
C THR A 74 4.40 3.69 0.69
N GLN A 75 5.43 4.20 1.32
CA GLN A 75 5.39 4.60 2.74
C GLN A 75 5.21 6.12 2.90
N GLY A 76 5.29 6.86 1.79
CA GLY A 76 5.16 8.31 1.75
C GLY A 76 3.78 8.77 1.28
N GLN A 77 3.77 9.95 0.64
CA GLN A 77 2.57 10.64 0.18
C GLN A 77 2.39 10.57 -1.35
N ARG A 78 3.32 9.95 -2.07
CA ARG A 78 3.34 9.96 -3.53
C ARG A 78 3.60 8.56 -4.09
N VAL A 79 3.08 8.33 -5.29
CA VAL A 79 3.40 7.18 -6.14
C VAL A 79 3.74 7.67 -7.54
N ALA A 80 4.57 6.89 -8.24
CA ALA A 80 4.98 7.20 -9.60
C ALA A 80 4.16 6.38 -10.61
N LEU A 81 3.67 7.01 -11.66
CA LEU A 81 3.01 6.35 -12.79
C LEU A 81 3.74 6.67 -14.08
N ARG A 82 4.04 5.63 -14.86
CA ARG A 82 4.72 5.72 -16.17
C ARG A 82 3.76 5.59 -17.36
N SER A 83 2.64 4.92 -17.14
CA SER A 83 1.60 4.60 -18.13
C SER A 83 0.22 4.78 -17.51
N GLY A 84 -0.82 4.74 -18.35
CA GLY A 84 -2.22 4.73 -17.91
C GLY A 84 -2.71 3.31 -17.66
N PRO A 85 -2.82 2.86 -16.39
CA PRO A 85 -3.28 1.51 -16.11
C PRO A 85 -4.77 1.34 -16.39
N GLU A 86 -5.15 0.11 -16.72
CA GLU A 86 -6.56 -0.30 -16.78
C GLU A 86 -7.19 -0.19 -15.39
N HIS A 87 -6.59 -0.86 -14.41
CA HIS A 87 -6.95 -0.79 -13.00
C HIS A 87 -5.72 -0.42 -12.17
N LEU A 88 -5.85 0.58 -11.32
CA LEU A 88 -4.80 1.03 -10.42
C LEU A 88 -5.15 0.61 -8.99
N LEU A 89 -4.20 -0.06 -8.34
CA LEU A 89 -4.25 -0.39 -6.93
C LEU A 89 -3.09 0.32 -6.20
N VAL A 90 -3.42 1.25 -5.31
CA VAL A 90 -2.43 1.98 -4.51
C VAL A 90 -2.53 1.56 -3.05
N LEU A 91 -1.44 1.01 -2.53
CA LEU A 91 -1.31 0.62 -1.12
C LEU A 91 -0.36 1.56 -0.39
N LYS A 92 -0.70 1.89 0.85
CA LYS A 92 0.20 2.60 1.77
C LYS A 92 0.63 1.67 2.89
N LEU A 93 1.91 1.32 2.92
CA LEU A 93 2.50 0.48 3.94
C LEU A 93 2.81 1.31 5.18
N ASN A 94 2.52 0.77 6.36
CA ASN A 94 2.84 1.39 7.63
C ASN A 94 4.10 0.76 8.25
N LYS A 95 4.71 1.47 9.21
CA LYS A 95 5.93 1.01 9.92
C LYS A 95 5.71 -0.18 10.86
N ARG A 96 4.49 -0.74 10.92
CA ARG A 96 4.16 -1.94 11.71
C ARG A 96 3.93 -3.17 10.83
N GLY A 97 4.16 -3.05 9.52
CA GLY A 97 3.95 -4.13 8.55
C GLY A 97 2.51 -4.31 8.05
N GLY A 98 1.58 -3.47 8.50
CA GLY A 98 0.24 -3.39 7.91
C GLY A 98 0.21 -2.45 6.70
N PHE A 99 -0.95 -2.39 6.04
CA PHE A 99 -1.17 -1.46 4.92
C PHE A 99 -2.60 -0.92 4.92
N SER A 100 -2.81 0.15 4.13
CA SER A 100 -4.14 0.70 3.82
C SER A 100 -4.30 0.83 2.31
N GLU A 101 -5.52 0.58 1.83
CA GLU A 101 -5.92 0.85 0.45
C GLU A 101 -6.13 2.36 0.29
N VAL A 102 -5.32 3.00 -0.55
CA VAL A 102 -5.45 4.43 -0.87
C VAL A 102 -6.29 4.64 -2.12
N TYR A 103 -6.18 3.72 -3.08
CA TYR A 103 -6.94 3.74 -4.31
C TYR A 103 -7.14 2.32 -4.84
N ASN A 104 -8.34 1.99 -5.28
CA ASN A 104 -8.65 0.72 -5.94
C ASN A 104 -9.76 0.97 -6.96
N GLY A 105 -9.37 1.14 -8.22
CA GLY A 105 -10.32 1.48 -9.27
C GLY A 105 -9.70 1.68 -10.64
N PRO A 106 -10.50 2.13 -11.62
CA PRO A 106 -10.03 2.38 -12.98
C PRO A 106 -8.87 3.38 -13.01
N GLY A 107 -7.78 3.11 -13.73
CA GLY A 107 -6.63 4.02 -13.78
C GLY A 107 -6.87 5.27 -14.64
N ARG A 108 -7.81 5.20 -15.58
CA ARG A 108 -8.08 6.26 -16.57
C ARG A 108 -8.36 7.65 -15.98
N PRO A 109 -9.19 7.83 -14.93
CA PRO A 109 -9.42 9.15 -14.35
C PRO A 109 -8.14 9.78 -13.80
N VAL A 110 -7.32 9.01 -13.09
CA VAL A 110 -6.02 9.45 -12.56
C VAL A 110 -5.10 9.81 -13.71
N TRP A 111 -4.98 8.94 -14.71
CA TRP A 111 -4.07 9.13 -15.85
C TRP A 111 -4.42 10.37 -16.68
N LYS A 112 -5.70 10.62 -16.94
CA LYS A 112 -6.17 11.80 -17.70
C LYS A 112 -5.79 13.12 -17.05
N GLU A 113 -5.68 13.17 -15.73
CA GLU A 113 -5.20 14.37 -15.01
C GLU A 113 -3.68 14.58 -15.17
N LEU A 114 -2.92 13.50 -15.39
CA LEU A 114 -1.48 13.53 -15.58
C LEU A 114 -1.08 13.86 -17.00
N GLU A 115 -1.80 13.33 -18.00
CA GLU A 115 -1.56 13.61 -19.43
C GLU A 115 -1.72 15.10 -19.78
N ARG A 116 -2.45 15.87 -18.97
CA ARG A 116 -2.59 17.32 -19.12
C ARG A 116 -1.35 18.11 -18.69
N LYS A 117 -0.41 17.46 -18.02
CA LYS A 117 0.81 18.10 -17.50
C LYS A 117 1.99 17.79 -18.44
N PRO A 118 3.00 18.67 -18.51
CA PRO A 118 4.23 18.36 -19.24
C PRO A 118 4.84 17.04 -18.76
N ARG A 119 5.28 16.20 -19.69
CA ARG A 119 5.88 14.91 -19.35
C ARG A 119 7.19 15.13 -18.58
N PRO A 120 7.35 14.54 -17.38
CA PRO A 120 8.59 14.64 -16.63
C PRO A 120 9.77 14.04 -17.40
N SER A 121 10.97 14.59 -17.21
CA SER A 121 12.20 14.13 -17.89
C SER A 121 12.56 12.67 -17.59
N ASN A 122 12.20 12.18 -16.40
CA ASN A 122 12.38 10.78 -16.00
C ASN A 122 11.25 9.86 -16.50
N GLY A 123 10.28 10.39 -17.24
CA GLY A 123 9.14 9.66 -17.79
C GLY A 123 8.10 9.21 -16.76
N GLN A 124 8.20 9.63 -15.49
CA GLN A 124 7.30 9.20 -14.41
C GLN A 124 6.54 10.39 -13.80
N TYR A 125 5.22 10.35 -13.86
CA TYR A 125 4.38 11.30 -13.16
C TYR A 125 4.33 10.98 -11.67
N GLN A 126 4.62 11.98 -10.84
CA GLN A 126 4.45 11.89 -9.39
C GLN A 126 3.01 12.28 -9.02
N VAL A 127 2.28 11.34 -8.42
CA VAL A 127 0.89 11.51 -8.00
C VAL A 127 0.82 11.54 -6.49
N SER A 128 0.36 12.67 -5.93
CA SER A 128 0.11 12.79 -4.50
C SER A 128 -1.18 12.06 -4.11
N GLN A 129 -1.15 11.40 -2.95
CA GLN A 129 -2.30 10.63 -2.46
C GLN A 129 -3.58 11.47 -2.28
N VAL A 130 -3.42 12.77 -2.01
CA VAL A 130 -4.50 13.74 -1.90
C VAL A 130 -4.23 14.87 -2.91
N PRO A 131 -5.24 15.38 -3.66
CA PRO A 131 -6.64 14.95 -3.72
C PRO A 131 -6.94 13.91 -4.82
N HIS A 132 -5.94 13.48 -5.59
CA HIS A 132 -6.14 12.70 -6.83
C HIS A 132 -6.78 11.32 -6.57
N PHE A 133 -6.65 10.77 -5.36
CA PHE A 133 -7.30 9.51 -4.98
C PHE A 133 -8.56 9.70 -4.10
N ARG A 134 -9.18 10.89 -4.08
CA ARG A 134 -10.48 11.06 -3.41
C ARG A 134 -11.49 10.10 -4.02
N SER A 135 -11.96 9.14 -3.22
CA SER A 135 -13.02 8.22 -3.58
C SER A 135 -14.28 8.99 -3.98
N LYS A 136 -14.56 9.04 -5.28
CA LYS A 136 -15.95 9.03 -5.72
C LYS A 136 -16.36 7.57 -5.79
N THR A 137 -16.65 6.98 -4.64
CA THR A 137 -17.49 5.77 -4.58
C THR A 137 -18.91 6.19 -4.93
N GLN A 138 -19.16 6.48 -6.22
CA GLN A 138 -20.50 6.42 -6.79
C GLN A 138 -20.54 5.13 -7.60
N GLY A 139 -21.44 4.24 -7.19
CA GLY A 139 -21.50 2.86 -7.66
C GLY A 139 -21.61 2.76 -9.17
N VAL A 140 -20.92 1.75 -9.71
CA VAL A 140 -21.36 1.08 -10.93
C VAL A 140 -21.52 -0.39 -10.57
N VAL A 141 -22.78 -0.79 -10.40
CA VAL A 141 -23.17 -2.21 -10.46
C VAL A 141 -22.85 -2.66 -11.87
N GLY A 142 -21.93 -3.62 -12.00
CA GLY A 142 -21.62 -4.24 -13.30
C GLY A 142 -20.16 -4.09 -13.71
N ARG A 143 -19.33 -5.00 -13.19
CA ARG A 143 -18.02 -5.53 -13.67
C ARG A 143 -16.95 -5.51 -12.57
N LYS A 144 -16.73 -6.71 -12.02
CA LYS A 144 -15.59 -7.21 -11.23
C LYS A 144 -14.86 -6.17 -10.38
N CYS A 145 -15.55 -5.58 -9.41
CA CYS A 145 -14.91 -4.92 -8.28
C CYS A 145 -14.07 -5.96 -7.51
N LEU A 146 -12.81 -5.65 -7.24
CA LEU A 146 -11.89 -6.45 -6.43
C LEU A 146 -12.40 -6.52 -4.98
N LYS A 147 -13.39 -7.37 -4.71
CA LYS A 147 -13.90 -7.63 -3.35
C LYS A 147 -13.75 -9.11 -2.99
N ARG A 148 -12.97 -9.40 -1.93
CA ARG A 148 -13.51 -9.91 -0.65
C ARG A 148 -12.45 -10.16 0.44
N LEU A 149 -12.90 -9.88 1.67
CA LEU A 149 -12.57 -10.39 3.02
C LEU A 149 -11.14 -10.90 3.31
N ILE A 150 -10.40 -10.18 4.16
CA ILE A 150 -10.07 -10.60 5.54
C ILE A 150 -10.08 -9.35 6.45
N CYS A 151 -11.08 -9.27 7.32
CA CYS A 151 -11.05 -8.47 8.55
C CYS A 151 -10.84 -9.46 9.69
N ALA A 152 -9.66 -9.46 10.32
CA ALA A 152 -9.42 -9.89 11.70
C ALA A 152 -7.92 -9.91 11.98
N ALA A 153 -7.39 -8.84 12.58
CA ALA A 153 -6.34 -8.96 13.60
C ALA A 153 -6.14 -7.64 14.36
N ARG A 154 -6.68 -7.63 15.58
CA ARG A 154 -6.22 -6.90 16.78
C ARG A 154 -6.62 -5.43 16.94
N THR A 155 -7.83 -5.26 17.46
CA THR A 155 -8.08 -4.42 18.64
C THR A 155 -7.32 -4.94 19.88
N SER A 156 -7.16 -4.05 20.86
CA SER A 156 -6.67 -4.22 22.25
C SER A 156 -5.16 -4.41 22.48
N GLN A 157 -4.47 -3.32 22.81
CA GLN A 157 -4.12 -2.96 24.20
C GLN A 157 -3.32 -1.65 24.24
N ALA A 158 -3.93 -0.60 24.79
CA ALA A 158 -3.21 0.54 25.35
C ALA A 158 -4.06 1.18 26.45
N ALA A 159 -3.39 1.56 27.53
CA ALA A 159 -3.87 2.27 28.73
C ALA A 159 -4.58 1.40 29.80
N VAL A 160 -3.81 0.89 30.78
CA VAL A 160 -3.89 1.37 32.18
C VAL A 160 -2.50 1.20 32.85
N VAL A 161 -1.76 2.31 32.90
CA VAL A 161 -0.67 2.67 33.83
C VAL A 161 -1.07 4.11 34.18
N SER A 162 -1.26 4.60 35.39
CA SER A 162 -0.74 4.28 36.73
C SER A 162 -1.44 5.21 37.74
N ARG A 163 -1.46 4.79 39.02
CA ARG A 163 -1.42 5.60 40.27
C ARG A 163 -2.50 6.67 40.49
N GLU A 164 -3.22 6.52 41.60
CA GLU A 164 -3.10 7.46 42.72
C GLU A 164 -3.58 6.83 44.03
N SER A 165 -2.65 6.74 44.97
CA SER A 165 -2.85 6.52 46.39
C SER A 165 -3.57 7.71 47.00
N TYR A 166 -4.70 7.49 47.68
CA TYR A 166 -5.28 8.48 48.59
C TYR A 166 -5.66 7.80 49.91
N THR A 167 -4.96 8.24 50.95
CA THR A 167 -5.23 8.04 52.37
C THR A 167 -6.53 8.71 52.79
N GLY A 168 -7.31 8.12 53.70
CA GLY A 168 -8.36 8.87 54.39
C GLY A 168 -9.33 8.02 55.21
N TYR A 169 -9.09 8.03 56.53
CA TYR A 169 -9.96 7.69 57.67
C TYR A 169 -10.29 6.21 57.95
#